data_AF-A0A5B7T558-F1
#
_entry.id   AF-A0A5B7T558-F1
#
_cell.length_a   1.000
_cell.length_b   1.000
_cell.length_c   1.000
_cell.angle_alpha   90.00
_cell.angle_beta   90.00
_cell.angle_gamma   90.00
#
_symmetry.space_group_name_H-M   'P 1'
#
loop_
_entity.id
_entity.type
_entity.pdbx_description
1 polymer ?
#
loop_
_entity_poly.entity_id
_entity_poly.type
_entity_poly.pdbx_seq_one_letter_code
_entity_poly.pdbx_strand_id
1 'polypeptide(L)'
;MKFNITPNTNIYFSKSSPLQQFDFETLHNLLEDYYSKDMTVTKVIKKYKLQMRTRDLSENLPYIEVKQKCPYDDSAMIAQLPSKNYPYIDTQDNICTVCGHQIFNKNSTNEICGCQNCEKRRQKFQEDMYRLYSKHKSQRLEYSQLSVKEKVVLAAVLQDLQVNSYDDFSAYRYGNDSNISDMLAYLSDDRIITPSPHNIPEDFNDFDLQEGKFNFDVMQISWALDVTEKGLNDSQILKKAKYPQFSISLEKVPNILFYREIVTNVLENYLSDSFSLLIEKDDSFFSAVNIWLEDYTPREIQKAADSFKLDFFKMMNLAKSESGIIGVVDEITNRLALPEAKKAKKINNDLYDIRKLDNGLTRVFFTQLLDMPDWFNKLVPNPPESAKRMPPFMLDMLLDNIETDLTKINGIIKNVQSYSITEVGVCLNYSKSKTKLITDELSAYRFMKEKGKIINDNEWWSIEDLGFQVDNFYSLEFILKLIKKLRQKGISEVLQKI
;
A
#
# COMPACT_ATOMS: atom_id res chain seq x y z
N MET A 1 -2.44 19.98 44.33
CA MET A 1 -2.26 18.52 44.38
C MET A 1 -1.43 18.23 45.62
N LYS A 2 -1.95 17.45 46.57
CA LYS A 2 -1.19 17.07 47.77
C LYS A 2 -0.72 15.64 47.57
N PHE A 3 0.58 15.44 47.46
CA PHE A 3 1.15 14.10 47.56
C PHE A 3 1.08 13.73 49.04
N ASN A 4 0.24 12.74 49.39
CA ASN A 4 0.08 12.30 50.78
C ASN A 4 1.29 11.46 51.19
N ILE A 5 2.40 12.12 51.48
CA ILE A 5 3.60 11.51 52.01
C ILE A 5 3.42 11.44 53.53
N THR A 6 3.27 10.23 54.04
CA THR A 6 3.12 9.97 55.48
C THR A 6 4.42 9.40 56.05
N PRO A 7 4.62 9.40 57.37
CA PRO A 7 5.80 8.76 57.98
C PRO A 7 5.99 7.28 57.59
N ASN A 8 4.92 6.61 57.14
CA ASN A 8 4.94 5.21 56.69
C ASN A 8 5.11 5.07 55.17
N THR A 9 5.26 6.16 54.43
CA THR A 9 5.50 6.11 52.99
C THR A 9 6.96 5.74 52.73
N ASN A 10 7.21 4.71 51.94
CA ASN A 10 8.56 4.36 51.51
C ASN A 10 9.07 5.42 50.51
N ILE A 11 10.17 6.09 50.89
CA ILE A 11 10.82 7.15 50.10
C ILE A 11 12.19 6.67 49.66
N TYR A 12 12.50 6.83 48.38
CA TYR A 12 13.77 6.44 47.80
C TYR A 12 14.46 7.66 47.19
N PHE A 13 15.79 7.64 47.18
CA PHE A 13 16.61 8.71 46.62
C PHE A 13 17.56 8.15 45.58
N SER A 14 17.90 8.96 44.58
CA SER A 14 19.09 8.67 43.77
C SER A 14 20.33 8.70 44.67
N LYS A 15 21.34 7.87 44.36
CA LYS A 15 22.55 7.67 45.20
C LYS A 15 23.32 8.97 45.53
N SER A 16 23.10 10.04 44.76
CA SER A 16 23.75 11.34 44.92
C SER A 16 22.78 12.47 45.25
N SER A 17 21.52 12.18 45.60
CA SER A 17 20.55 13.24 45.89
C SER A 17 20.93 13.95 47.20
N PRO A 18 21.12 15.28 47.18
CA PRO A 18 21.38 16.05 48.40
C PRO A 18 20.15 16.15 49.30
N LEU A 19 18.98 15.64 48.87
CA LEU A 19 17.79 15.58 49.70
C LEU A 19 17.79 14.39 50.67
N GLN A 20 18.65 13.38 50.44
CA GLN A 20 18.75 12.18 51.29
C GLN A 20 19.19 12.50 52.72
N GLN A 21 19.87 13.63 52.94
CA GLN A 21 20.37 14.06 54.25
C GLN A 21 19.28 14.64 55.17
N PHE A 22 18.10 14.96 54.64
CA PHE A 22 17.02 15.55 55.44
C PHE A 22 16.24 14.47 56.18
N ASP A 23 15.84 14.77 57.42
CA ASP A 23 14.85 13.97 58.13
C ASP A 23 13.46 14.10 57.47
N PHE A 24 12.55 13.21 57.87
CA PHE A 24 11.21 13.15 57.29
C PHE A 24 10.45 14.48 57.43
N GLU A 25 10.51 15.14 58.59
CA GLU A 25 9.77 16.37 58.85
C GLU A 25 10.29 17.52 57.97
N THR A 26 11.61 17.67 57.87
CA THR A 26 12.24 18.69 57.03
C THR A 26 11.94 18.44 55.56
N LEU A 27 12.02 17.18 55.10
CA LEU A 27 11.70 16.80 53.73
C LEU A 27 10.21 17.03 53.41
N HIS A 28 9.31 16.65 54.31
CA HIS A 28 7.88 16.86 54.15
C HIS A 28 7.57 18.35 54.00
N ASN A 29 8.11 19.19 54.89
CA ASN A 29 7.94 20.64 54.82
C ASN A 29 8.53 21.22 53.51
N LEU A 30 9.69 20.71 53.07
CA LEU A 30 10.31 21.12 51.80
C LEU A 30 9.40 20.80 50.61
N LEU A 31 8.81 19.61 50.57
CA LEU A 31 7.92 19.19 49.49
C LEU A 31 6.60 19.97 49.52
N GLU A 32 6.02 20.24 50.69
CA GLU A 32 4.84 21.11 50.82
C GLU A 32 5.13 22.53 50.26
N ASP A 33 6.26 23.11 50.63
CA ASP A 33 6.71 24.40 50.11
C ASP A 33 7.00 24.35 48.60
N TYR A 34 7.61 23.26 48.12
CA TYR A 34 7.91 23.06 46.69
C TYR A 34 6.64 23.05 45.83
N TYR A 35 5.61 22.32 46.25
CA TYR A 35 4.34 22.22 45.53
C TYR A 35 3.34 23.34 45.86
N SER A 36 3.59 24.16 46.89
CA SER A 36 2.76 25.32 47.23
C SER A 36 2.73 26.36 46.11
N LYS A 37 1.57 26.97 45.84
CA LYS A 37 1.45 28.05 44.84
C LYS A 37 2.15 29.34 45.28
N ASP A 38 2.41 29.51 46.57
CA ASP A 38 2.89 30.78 47.15
C ASP A 38 4.43 30.88 47.22
N MET A 39 5.14 29.77 46.96
CA MET A 39 6.60 29.72 46.97
C MET A 39 7.18 29.45 45.58
N THR A 40 8.17 30.24 45.17
CA THR A 40 8.96 29.93 43.97
C THR A 40 10.04 28.91 44.32
N VAL A 41 10.47 28.09 43.35
CA VAL A 41 11.53 27.10 43.54
C VAL A 41 12.81 27.74 44.10
N THR A 42 13.15 28.96 43.65
CA THR A 42 14.27 29.75 44.19
C THR A 42 14.10 30.08 45.69
N LYS A 43 12.89 30.42 46.14
CA LYS A 43 12.61 30.66 47.56
C LYS A 43 12.74 29.38 48.39
N VAL A 44 12.31 28.24 47.85
CA VAL A 44 12.46 26.92 48.49
C VAL A 44 13.94 26.56 48.65
N ILE A 45 14.72 26.64 47.58
CA ILE A 45 16.19 26.42 47.61
C ILE A 45 16.86 27.28 48.68
N LYS A 46 16.50 28.57 48.75
CA LYS A 46 17.06 29.49 49.75
C LYS A 46 16.63 29.15 51.18
N LYS A 47 15.36 28.82 51.41
CA LYS A 47 14.82 28.49 52.74
C LYS A 47 15.49 27.24 53.32
N TYR A 48 15.65 26.20 52.50
CA TYR A 48 16.25 24.92 52.90
C TYR A 48 17.77 24.85 52.67
N LYS A 49 18.40 25.96 52.29
CA LYS A 49 19.86 26.08 52.06
C LYS A 49 20.41 25.01 51.12
N LEU A 50 19.67 24.70 50.05
CA LEU A 50 20.06 23.69 49.07
C LEU A 50 21.19 24.20 48.17
N GLN A 51 22.26 23.41 48.03
CA GLN A 51 23.41 23.72 47.17
C GLN A 51 23.18 23.23 45.74
N MET A 52 22.18 23.80 45.05
CA MET A 52 21.79 23.37 43.69
C MET A 52 21.11 24.50 42.91
N ARG A 53 20.99 24.35 41.58
CA ARG A 53 20.23 25.29 40.74
C ARG A 53 18.73 24.94 40.78
N THR A 54 17.91 25.91 40.35
CA THR A 54 16.45 25.77 40.28
C THR A 54 15.99 24.55 39.48
N ARG A 55 16.67 24.23 38.37
CA ARG A 55 16.36 23.08 37.51
C ARG A 55 16.69 21.75 38.20
N ASP A 56 17.79 21.72 38.93
CA ASP A 56 18.33 20.50 39.54
C ASP A 56 17.42 19.99 40.67
N LEU A 57 16.63 20.86 41.31
CA LEU A 57 15.74 20.43 42.39
C LEU A 57 14.69 19.42 41.89
N SER A 58 14.09 19.64 40.72
CA SER A 58 13.13 18.67 40.17
C SER A 58 13.76 17.31 39.86
N GLU A 59 15.01 17.31 39.39
CA GLU A 59 15.75 16.08 39.06
C GLU A 59 16.20 15.31 40.30
N ASN A 60 16.24 15.97 41.47
CA ASN A 60 16.65 15.39 42.75
C ASN A 60 15.48 15.07 43.68
N LEU A 61 14.24 15.33 43.24
CA LEU A 61 13.05 14.94 44.00
C LEU A 61 13.06 13.44 44.30
N PRO A 62 12.57 13.02 45.47
CA PRO A 62 12.57 11.62 45.85
C PRO A 62 11.58 10.82 45.00
N TYR A 63 11.77 9.50 45.04
CA TYR A 63 10.87 8.53 44.45
C TYR A 63 9.94 7.96 45.52
N ILE A 64 8.73 7.62 45.11
CA ILE A 64 7.71 7.00 45.97
C ILE A 64 7.19 5.72 45.33
N GLU A 65 6.71 4.78 46.15
CA GLU A 65 6.03 3.60 45.63
C GLU A 65 4.75 3.96 44.87
N VAL A 66 4.53 3.28 43.76
CA VAL A 66 3.31 3.36 42.97
C VAL A 66 2.55 2.04 43.03
N LYS A 67 1.27 2.06 42.63
CA LYS A 67 0.42 0.86 42.62
C LYS A 67 0.91 -0.20 41.61
N GLN A 68 1.67 0.21 40.61
CA GLN A 68 2.19 -0.67 39.57
C GLN A 68 3.22 -1.62 40.18
N LYS A 69 3.13 -2.90 39.79
CA LYS A 69 4.10 -3.92 40.16
C LYS A 69 4.97 -4.32 38.97
N CYS A 70 6.18 -4.77 39.26
CA CYS A 70 7.09 -5.31 38.26
C CYS A 70 6.53 -6.64 37.69
N PRO A 71 6.46 -6.81 36.37
CA PRO A 71 5.94 -8.04 35.76
C PRO A 71 6.86 -9.25 35.94
N TYR A 72 8.12 -9.06 36.34
CA TYR A 72 9.12 -10.12 36.45
C TYR A 72 9.33 -10.65 37.86
N ASP A 73 9.13 -9.81 38.87
CA ASP A 73 9.45 -10.13 40.27
C ASP A 73 8.35 -9.74 41.27
N ASP A 74 7.23 -9.17 40.80
CA ASP A 74 6.08 -8.72 41.60
C ASP A 74 6.39 -7.64 42.66
N SER A 75 7.59 -7.06 42.64
CA SER A 75 7.96 -5.98 43.55
C SER A 75 7.18 -4.70 43.24
N ALA A 76 6.88 -3.91 44.27
CA ALA A 76 6.34 -2.57 44.09
C ALA A 76 7.31 -1.71 43.28
N MET A 77 6.80 -1.00 42.27
CA MET A 77 7.60 -0.06 41.49
C MET A 77 7.62 1.30 42.16
N ILE A 78 8.60 2.11 41.80
CA ILE A 78 8.76 3.48 42.29
C ILE A 78 8.69 4.47 41.13
N ALA A 79 8.17 5.66 41.38
CA ALA A 79 8.17 6.77 40.42
C ALA A 79 8.74 8.03 41.07
N GLN A 80 9.50 8.82 40.31
CA GLN A 80 10.02 10.09 40.81
C GLN A 80 8.87 11.05 41.07
N LEU A 81 8.91 11.81 42.17
CA LEU A 81 7.95 12.88 42.38
C LEU A 81 8.05 13.92 41.25
N PRO A 82 6.92 14.36 40.68
CA PRO A 82 6.93 15.14 39.45
C PRO A 82 7.37 16.59 39.69
N SER A 83 7.85 17.27 38.65
CA SER A 83 8.16 18.70 38.74
C SER A 83 6.92 19.54 39.09
N LYS A 84 7.13 20.69 39.72
CA LYS A 84 6.07 21.65 40.04
C LYS A 84 5.22 22.07 38.83
N ASN A 85 5.83 22.18 37.66
CA ASN A 85 5.16 22.64 36.43
C ASN A 85 4.28 21.56 35.79
N TYR A 86 4.54 20.29 36.09
CA TYR A 86 3.79 19.14 35.57
C TYR A 86 3.50 18.16 36.71
N PRO A 87 2.63 18.51 37.68
CA PRO A 87 2.54 17.83 38.98
C PRO A 87 1.76 16.50 38.93
N TYR A 88 1.86 15.73 37.85
CA TYR A 88 1.12 14.48 37.66
C TYR A 88 2.09 13.30 37.80
N ILE A 89 1.85 12.40 38.77
CA ILE A 89 2.72 11.24 38.99
C ILE A 89 2.63 10.23 37.84
N ASP A 90 1.47 10.14 37.18
CA ASP A 90 1.23 9.22 36.05
C ASP A 90 2.03 9.59 34.79
N THR A 91 2.73 10.73 34.79
CA THR A 91 3.62 11.16 33.70
C THR A 91 5.09 10.87 34.02
N GLN A 92 5.37 10.05 35.03
CA GLN A 92 6.72 9.69 35.46
C GLN A 92 6.99 8.23 35.11
N ASP A 93 8.25 7.89 34.90
CA ASP A 93 8.66 6.53 34.65
C ASP A 93 8.54 5.70 35.93
N ASN A 94 8.02 4.49 35.80
CA ASN A 94 8.00 3.53 36.91
C ASN A 94 9.24 2.65 36.83
N ILE A 95 9.95 2.49 37.95
CA ILE A 95 11.19 1.72 38.03
C ILE A 95 11.05 0.61 39.08
N CYS A 96 11.40 -0.62 38.73
CA CYS A 96 11.53 -1.70 39.72
C CYS A 96 12.87 -1.56 40.46
N THR A 97 12.83 -1.54 41.79
CA THR A 97 14.02 -1.43 42.63
C THR A 97 14.87 -2.71 42.70
N VAL A 98 14.31 -3.86 42.30
CA VAL A 98 14.98 -5.16 42.34
C VAL A 98 15.70 -5.46 41.03
N CYS A 99 14.98 -5.46 39.90
CA CYS A 99 15.56 -5.80 38.60
C CYS A 99 15.88 -4.60 37.69
N GLY A 100 15.51 -3.38 38.09
CA GLY A 100 15.71 -2.17 37.27
C GLY A 100 14.79 -2.07 36.06
N HIS A 101 13.70 -2.86 35.99
CA HIS A 101 12.70 -2.74 34.92
C HIS A 101 12.07 -1.35 34.92
N GLN A 102 11.94 -0.74 33.75
CA GLN A 102 11.37 0.59 33.55
C GLN A 102 10.12 0.50 32.68
N ILE A 103 9.05 1.16 33.12
CA ILE A 103 7.87 1.47 32.31
C ILE A 103 7.91 2.96 32.08
N PHE A 104 8.21 3.36 30.85
CA PHE A 104 8.35 4.77 30.49
C PHE A 104 6.98 5.45 30.38
N ASN A 105 6.99 6.76 30.62
CA ASN A 105 5.87 7.64 30.35
C ASN A 105 5.36 7.47 28.90
N LYS A 106 4.04 7.57 28.70
CA LYS A 106 3.38 7.61 27.37
C LYS A 106 3.96 8.65 26.39
N ASN A 107 4.59 9.70 26.90
CA ASN A 107 5.24 10.74 26.09
C ASN A 107 6.68 10.37 25.67
N SER A 108 7.29 9.36 26.27
CA SER A 108 8.61 8.82 25.92
C SER A 108 8.46 7.81 24.77
N THR A 109 8.08 8.30 23.60
CA THR A 109 8.02 7.46 22.40
C THR A 109 9.45 7.02 22.04
N ASN A 110 9.69 5.71 21.93
CA ASN A 110 10.95 5.04 21.56
C ASN A 110 11.92 4.68 22.70
N GLU A 111 11.56 4.85 23.98
CA GLU A 111 12.40 4.34 25.08
C GLU A 111 12.08 2.86 25.36
N ILE A 112 13.13 2.03 25.40
CA ILE A 112 13.01 0.59 25.63
C ILE A 112 13.86 0.19 26.83
N CYS A 113 13.29 -0.61 27.73
CA CYS A 113 13.92 -0.95 28.98
C CYS A 113 15.14 -1.86 28.74
N GLY A 114 16.29 -1.52 29.31
CA GLY A 114 17.54 -2.28 29.20
C GLY A 114 17.77 -3.33 30.29
N CYS A 115 16.77 -3.70 31.09
CA CYS A 115 17.00 -4.66 32.18
C CYS A 115 17.20 -6.08 31.64
N GLN A 116 17.94 -6.91 32.41
CA GLN A 116 18.29 -8.28 32.00
C GLN A 116 17.07 -9.15 31.65
N ASN A 117 15.94 -8.96 32.34
CA ASN A 117 14.73 -9.72 32.07
C ASN A 117 14.06 -9.28 30.75
N CYS A 118 14.04 -7.98 30.45
CA CYS A 118 13.59 -7.46 29.15
C CYS A 118 14.49 -7.92 28.00
N GLU A 119 15.81 -7.93 28.19
CA GLU A 119 16.75 -8.47 27.20
C GLU A 119 16.50 -9.95 26.92
N LYS A 120 16.36 -10.78 27.96
CA LYS A 120 16.04 -12.21 27.81
C LYS A 120 14.69 -12.43 27.12
N ARG A 121 13.68 -11.64 27.46
CA ARG A 121 12.36 -11.70 26.81
C ARG A 121 12.46 -11.41 25.31
N ARG A 122 13.21 -10.38 24.93
CA ARG A 122 13.45 -10.01 23.52
C ARG A 122 14.22 -11.08 22.77
N GLN A 123 15.30 -11.60 23.36
CA GLN A 123 16.07 -12.71 22.77
C GLN A 123 15.19 -13.93 22.52
N LYS A 124 14.39 -14.34 23.52
CA LYS A 124 13.47 -15.47 23.36
C LYS A 124 12.43 -15.21 22.26
N PHE A 125 11.87 -14.01 22.21
CA PHE A 125 10.92 -13.63 21.16
C PHE A 125 11.54 -13.72 19.76
N GLN A 126 12.74 -13.19 19.58
CA GLN A 126 13.47 -13.26 18.31
C GLN A 126 13.82 -14.71 17.92
N GLU A 127 14.20 -15.56 18.87
CA GLU A 127 14.40 -16.99 18.64
C GLU A 127 13.11 -17.69 18.18
N ASP A 128 11.98 -17.38 18.81
CA ASP A 128 10.68 -17.95 18.48
C ASP A 128 10.20 -17.46 17.09
N MET A 129 10.39 -16.18 16.76
CA MET A 129 10.17 -15.63 15.42
C MET A 129 11.03 -16.33 14.36
N TYR A 130 12.32 -16.49 14.62
CA TYR A 130 13.24 -17.19 13.71
C TYR A 130 12.78 -18.63 13.44
N ARG A 131 12.30 -19.34 14.47
CA ARG A 131 11.76 -20.70 14.34
C ARG A 131 10.49 -20.74 13.51
N LEU A 132 9.57 -19.81 13.73
CA LEU A 132 8.33 -19.69 12.96
C LEU A 132 8.66 -19.57 11.46
N TYR A 133 9.42 -18.55 11.07
CA TYR A 133 9.73 -18.33 9.65
C TYR A 133 10.67 -19.38 9.06
N SER A 134 11.57 -19.97 9.86
CA SER A 134 12.43 -21.07 9.39
C SER A 134 11.63 -22.34 9.05
N LYS A 135 10.57 -22.65 9.82
CA LYS A 135 9.67 -23.78 9.54
C LYS A 135 8.96 -23.62 8.20
N HIS A 136 8.67 -22.38 7.81
CA HIS A 136 8.00 -22.04 6.55
C HIS A 136 8.95 -21.85 5.35
N LYS A 137 10.28 -22.06 5.51
CA LYS A 137 11.25 -21.90 4.41
C LYS A 137 10.92 -22.71 3.14
N SER A 138 10.33 -23.89 3.29
CA SER A 138 9.93 -24.74 2.15
C SER A 138 8.68 -24.24 1.41
N GLN A 139 7.97 -23.26 1.96
CA GLN A 139 6.76 -22.65 1.41
C GLN A 139 7.01 -21.28 0.80
N ARG A 140 8.26 -20.79 0.82
CA ARG A 140 8.64 -19.51 0.22
C ARG A 140 8.40 -19.53 -1.28
N LEU A 141 7.90 -18.42 -1.80
CA LEU A 141 7.72 -18.22 -3.23
C LEU A 141 9.08 -18.20 -3.93
N GLU A 142 9.18 -18.83 -5.10
CA GLU A 142 10.36 -18.61 -5.94
C GLU A 142 10.28 -17.23 -6.59
N TYR A 143 11.36 -16.45 -6.54
CA TYR A 143 11.44 -15.12 -7.15
C TYR A 143 11.09 -15.15 -8.65
N SER A 144 11.44 -16.25 -9.32
CA SER A 144 11.12 -16.50 -10.72
C SER A 144 9.60 -16.47 -10.99
N GLN A 145 8.79 -16.93 -10.03
CA GLN A 145 7.34 -17.06 -10.11
C GLN A 145 6.59 -15.75 -9.88
N LEU A 146 7.25 -14.74 -9.29
CA LEU A 146 6.61 -13.46 -9.02
C LEU A 146 6.14 -12.79 -10.32
N SER A 147 4.99 -12.14 -10.25
CA SER A 147 4.44 -11.34 -11.34
C SER A 147 5.34 -10.13 -11.64
N VAL A 148 5.11 -9.48 -12.78
CA VAL A 148 5.85 -8.25 -13.14
C VAL A 148 5.57 -7.14 -12.14
N LYS A 149 4.31 -7.01 -11.70
CA LYS A 149 3.91 -6.02 -10.69
C LYS A 149 4.65 -6.25 -9.37
N GLU A 150 4.63 -7.48 -8.87
CA GLU A 150 5.35 -7.87 -7.64
C GLU A 150 6.84 -7.57 -7.72
N LYS A 151 7.50 -7.95 -8.82
CA LYS A 151 8.94 -7.68 -9.03
C LYS A 151 9.24 -6.18 -9.04
N VAL A 152 8.39 -5.37 -9.66
CA VAL A 152 8.55 -3.91 -9.70
C VAL A 152 8.35 -3.28 -8.34
N VAL A 153 7.27 -3.63 -7.66
CA VAL A 153 6.95 -3.10 -6.32
C VAL A 153 8.04 -3.47 -5.33
N LEU A 154 8.48 -4.73 -5.34
CA LEU A 154 9.57 -5.20 -4.50
C LEU A 154 10.86 -4.43 -4.77
N ALA A 155 11.28 -4.31 -6.03
CA ALA A 155 12.49 -3.59 -6.40
C ALA A 155 12.41 -2.09 -6.03
N ALA A 156 11.25 -1.46 -6.20
CA ALA A 156 11.03 -0.06 -5.84
C ALA A 156 11.22 0.13 -4.32
N VAL A 157 10.54 -0.67 -3.50
CA VAL A 157 10.67 -0.65 -2.04
C VAL A 157 12.12 -0.88 -1.60
N LEU A 158 12.79 -1.90 -2.15
CA LEU A 158 14.18 -2.23 -1.80
C LEU A 158 15.17 -1.12 -2.18
N GLN A 159 14.95 -0.43 -3.30
CA GLN A 159 15.78 0.69 -3.73
C GLN A 159 15.53 1.94 -2.91
N ASP A 160 14.26 2.28 -2.71
CA ASP A 160 13.85 3.50 -2.01
C ASP A 160 14.24 3.41 -0.54
N LEU A 161 14.01 2.29 0.14
CA LEU A 161 14.49 2.06 1.52
C LEU A 161 16.01 1.79 1.62
N GLN A 162 16.73 1.77 0.49
CA GLN A 162 18.17 1.48 0.42
C GLN A 162 18.57 0.18 1.13
N VAL A 163 17.75 -0.86 0.97
CA VAL A 163 17.89 -2.14 1.69
C VAL A 163 19.20 -2.84 1.36
N ASN A 164 19.95 -3.22 2.40
CA ASN A 164 21.24 -3.92 2.27
C ASN A 164 21.29 -5.27 3.00
N SER A 165 20.20 -5.65 3.68
CA SER A 165 20.06 -6.91 4.40
C SER A 165 18.81 -7.63 3.92
N TYR A 166 18.91 -8.94 3.74
CA TYR A 166 17.80 -9.77 3.29
C TYR A 166 16.81 -10.02 4.43
N ASP A 167 17.29 -10.20 5.66
CA ASP A 167 16.47 -10.56 6.82
C ASP A 167 16.08 -9.36 7.70
N ASP A 168 16.54 -8.15 7.40
CA ASP A 168 16.27 -6.97 8.23
C ASP A 168 16.34 -5.65 7.45
N PHE A 169 15.20 -5.02 7.21
CA PHE A 169 15.12 -3.66 6.72
C PHE A 169 13.90 -2.92 7.26
N SER A 170 14.09 -1.65 7.64
CA SER A 170 13.05 -0.86 8.29
C SER A 170 12.53 0.29 7.42
N ALA A 171 11.23 0.56 7.55
CA ALA A 171 10.55 1.67 6.88
C ALA A 171 10.63 2.99 7.66
N TYR A 172 11.12 2.93 8.92
CA TYR A 172 11.17 4.03 9.90
C TYR A 172 11.83 5.33 9.39
N ARG A 173 12.67 5.26 8.37
CA ARG A 173 13.42 6.42 7.85
C ARG A 173 12.60 7.33 6.92
N TYR A 174 11.44 6.90 6.43
CA TYR A 174 10.72 7.60 5.36
C TYR A 174 9.49 8.42 5.83
N GLY A 175 9.14 8.37 7.12
CA GLY A 175 7.95 9.06 7.62
C GLY A 175 6.65 8.53 6.97
N ASN A 176 5.52 9.24 7.13
CA ASN A 176 4.21 8.83 6.60
C ASN A 176 4.10 9.01 5.07
N ASP A 177 5.00 8.41 4.29
CA ASP A 177 4.81 8.29 2.85
C ASP A 177 3.77 7.19 2.58
N SER A 178 2.54 7.60 2.27
CA SER A 178 1.42 6.69 2.03
C SER A 178 1.72 5.68 0.94
N ASN A 179 2.53 6.03 -0.07
CA ASN A 179 2.84 5.14 -1.18
C ASN A 179 3.73 3.96 -0.74
N ILE A 180 4.71 4.19 0.13
CA ILE A 180 5.57 3.11 0.65
C ILE A 180 4.77 2.18 1.57
N SER A 181 3.90 2.75 2.41
CA SER A 181 3.03 1.97 3.30
C SER A 181 2.16 0.99 2.50
N ASP A 182 1.50 1.46 1.44
CA ASP A 182 0.65 0.62 0.59
C ASP A 182 1.44 -0.47 -0.14
N MET A 183 2.66 -0.15 -0.60
CA MET A 183 3.55 -1.13 -1.24
C MET A 183 4.03 -2.21 -0.25
N LEU A 184 4.36 -1.84 0.98
CA LEU A 184 4.75 -2.79 2.02
C LEU A 184 3.59 -3.71 2.40
N ALA A 185 2.39 -3.15 2.56
CA ALA A 185 1.17 -3.93 2.82
C ALA A 185 0.91 -4.93 1.69
N TYR A 186 0.95 -4.48 0.43
CA TYR A 186 0.79 -5.33 -0.75
C TYR A 186 1.80 -6.50 -0.78
N LEU A 187 3.09 -6.21 -0.56
CA LEU A 187 4.14 -7.25 -0.55
C LEU A 187 3.99 -8.21 0.64
N SER A 188 3.49 -7.74 1.79
CA SER A 188 3.25 -8.55 2.98
C SER A 188 2.07 -9.50 2.77
N ASP A 189 0.96 -9.01 2.20
CA ASP A 189 -0.23 -9.81 1.91
C ASP A 189 0.07 -10.96 0.93
N ASP A 190 0.90 -10.67 -0.08
CA ASP A 190 1.37 -11.67 -1.06
C ASP A 190 2.51 -12.57 -0.53
N ARG A 191 2.92 -12.40 0.74
CA ARG A 191 4.03 -13.14 1.39
C ARG A 191 5.35 -13.07 0.63
N ILE A 192 5.62 -11.91 0.02
CA ILE A 192 6.90 -11.60 -0.62
C ILE A 192 7.88 -11.04 0.41
N ILE A 193 7.34 -10.32 1.40
CA ILE A 193 8.05 -9.88 2.60
C ILE A 193 7.30 -10.37 3.84
N THR A 194 8.01 -10.49 4.95
CA THR A 194 7.44 -10.87 6.26
C THR A 194 8.08 -10.04 7.36
N PRO A 195 7.44 -9.91 8.55
CA PRO A 195 8.08 -9.31 9.71
C PRO A 195 9.43 -9.95 10.00
N SER A 196 10.47 -9.13 10.12
CA SER A 196 11.83 -9.58 10.41
C SER A 196 11.90 -10.38 11.73
N PRO A 197 12.72 -11.45 11.81
CA PRO A 197 13.02 -12.11 13.08
C PRO A 197 13.83 -11.23 14.05
N HIS A 198 14.31 -10.07 13.60
CA HIS A 198 15.03 -9.10 14.43
C HIS A 198 14.12 -8.13 15.19
N ASN A 199 12.82 -8.08 14.86
CA ASN A 199 11.85 -7.29 15.63
C ASN A 199 11.80 -7.75 17.10
N ILE A 200 11.40 -6.83 17.97
CA ILE A 200 11.17 -7.06 19.40
C ILE A 200 9.67 -7.03 19.72
N PRO A 201 9.21 -7.61 20.85
CA PRO A 201 7.81 -7.57 21.24
C PRO A 201 7.21 -6.17 21.27
N GLU A 202 8.03 -5.17 21.62
CA GLU A 202 7.63 -3.77 21.71
C GLU A 202 7.29 -3.13 20.36
N ASP A 203 7.70 -3.73 19.23
CA ASP A 203 7.37 -3.24 17.87
C ASP A 203 5.94 -3.61 17.45
N PHE A 204 5.25 -4.46 18.21
CA PHE A 204 3.92 -4.99 17.89
C PHE A 204 2.87 -4.47 18.87
N ASN A 205 1.67 -4.19 18.35
CA ASN A 205 0.50 -3.86 19.16
C ASN A 205 -0.08 -5.10 19.86
N ASP A 206 -0.09 -6.23 19.14
CA ASP A 206 -0.53 -7.53 19.63
C ASP A 206 0.06 -8.65 18.76
N PHE A 207 0.23 -9.87 19.30
CA PHE A 207 0.73 -11.01 18.53
C PHE A 207 0.39 -12.37 19.14
N ASP A 208 0.21 -13.35 18.26
CA ASP A 208 0.17 -14.78 18.56
C ASP A 208 1.21 -15.51 17.69
N LEU A 209 2.33 -15.86 18.31
CA LEU A 209 3.43 -16.59 17.65
C LEU A 209 3.06 -18.03 17.28
N GLN A 210 2.07 -18.65 17.95
CA GLN A 210 1.65 -20.02 17.64
C GLN A 210 0.79 -20.05 16.38
N GLU A 211 -0.10 -19.08 16.25
CA GLU A 211 -0.96 -18.93 15.07
C GLU A 211 -0.30 -18.12 13.94
N GLY A 212 0.85 -17.50 14.20
CA GLY A 212 1.55 -16.62 13.24
C GLY A 212 0.78 -15.34 12.93
N LYS A 213 -0.01 -14.86 13.90
CA LYS A 213 -0.83 -13.65 13.77
C LYS A 213 -0.12 -12.49 14.46
N PHE A 214 -0.02 -11.36 13.78
CA PHE A 214 0.64 -10.17 14.32
C PHE A 214 -0.19 -8.94 13.97
N ASN A 215 -0.31 -8.02 14.91
CA ASN A 215 -0.91 -6.72 14.73
C ASN A 215 0.18 -5.66 14.91
N PHE A 216 0.46 -4.90 13.86
CA PHE A 216 1.55 -3.96 13.81
C PHE A 216 1.24 -2.81 12.85
N ASP A 217 1.96 -1.70 13.01
CA ASP A 217 2.03 -0.64 12.01
C ASP A 217 3.12 -1.01 10.99
N VAL A 218 2.75 -1.09 9.71
CA VAL A 218 3.63 -1.48 8.61
C VAL A 218 4.87 -0.59 8.47
N MET A 219 4.80 0.64 8.97
CA MET A 219 5.91 1.60 8.94
C MET A 219 6.82 1.52 10.16
N GLN A 220 6.40 0.83 11.23
CA GLN A 220 7.14 0.78 12.51
C GLN A 220 7.89 -0.52 12.75
N ILE A 221 7.65 -1.57 11.96
CA ILE A 221 8.40 -2.82 12.07
C ILE A 221 9.55 -2.90 11.07
N SER A 222 10.52 -3.76 11.37
CA SER A 222 11.48 -4.28 10.41
C SER A 222 10.88 -5.43 9.59
N TRP A 223 11.30 -5.53 8.34
CA TRP A 223 10.86 -6.51 7.36
C TRP A 223 12.02 -7.42 6.93
N ALA A 224 11.68 -8.60 6.42
CA ALA A 224 12.57 -9.57 5.80
C ALA A 224 12.00 -10.00 4.46
N LEU A 225 12.87 -10.31 3.50
CA LEU A 225 12.47 -10.93 2.24
C LEU A 225 12.05 -12.39 2.49
N ASP A 226 10.94 -12.80 1.90
CA ASP A 226 10.40 -14.17 2.02
C ASP A 226 10.34 -14.90 0.67
N VAL A 227 11.34 -14.64 -0.17
CA VAL A 227 11.46 -15.20 -1.53
C VAL A 227 12.74 -16.01 -1.69
N THR A 228 12.67 -17.10 -2.45
CA THR A 228 13.83 -17.97 -2.73
C THR A 228 14.15 -18.03 -4.21
N GLU A 229 15.36 -18.46 -4.56
CA GLU A 229 15.71 -18.76 -5.95
C GLU A 229 16.75 -19.88 -5.96
N LYS A 230 16.50 -20.90 -6.78
CA LYS A 230 17.38 -22.08 -6.82
C LYS A 230 18.80 -21.67 -7.23
N GLY A 231 19.76 -22.00 -6.38
CA GLY A 231 21.19 -21.77 -6.63
C GLY A 231 21.67 -20.35 -6.31
N LEU A 232 20.84 -19.49 -5.71
CA LEU A 232 21.25 -18.20 -5.17
C LEU A 232 21.20 -18.21 -3.64
N ASN A 233 22.15 -17.53 -3.00
CA ASN A 233 22.09 -17.21 -1.58
C ASN A 233 21.31 -15.91 -1.32
N ASP A 234 20.99 -15.63 -0.06
CA ASP A 234 20.17 -14.48 0.36
C ASP A 234 20.70 -13.13 -0.15
N SER A 235 22.02 -12.93 -0.14
CA SER A 235 22.64 -11.69 -0.67
C SER A 235 22.47 -11.57 -2.19
N GLN A 236 22.60 -12.67 -2.92
CA GLN A 236 22.39 -12.72 -4.37
C GLN A 236 20.91 -12.52 -4.73
N ILE A 237 19.99 -13.11 -3.95
CA ILE A 237 18.54 -12.92 -4.11
C ILE A 237 18.19 -11.45 -3.87
N LEU A 238 18.66 -10.85 -2.77
CA LEU A 238 18.44 -9.44 -2.49
C LEU A 238 18.93 -8.56 -3.63
N LYS A 239 20.14 -8.81 -4.17
CA LYS A 239 20.66 -8.04 -5.30
C LYS A 239 19.80 -8.19 -6.56
N LYS A 240 19.32 -9.41 -6.84
CA LYS A 240 18.44 -9.71 -7.99
C LYS A 240 17.06 -9.06 -7.85
N ALA A 241 16.48 -9.11 -6.65
CA ALA A 241 15.20 -8.49 -6.33
C ALA A 241 15.28 -6.97 -6.33
N LYS A 242 16.38 -6.41 -5.82
CA LYS A 242 16.63 -4.97 -5.80
C LYS A 242 16.90 -4.41 -7.19
N TYR A 243 17.49 -5.18 -8.10
CA TYR A 243 17.81 -4.75 -9.47
C TYR A 243 17.36 -5.80 -10.49
N PRO A 244 16.04 -5.91 -10.76
CA PRO A 244 15.51 -6.86 -11.71
C PRO A 244 16.06 -6.58 -13.11
N GLN A 245 16.48 -7.63 -13.83
CA GLN A 245 16.99 -7.50 -15.19
C GLN A 245 15.88 -7.69 -16.24
N PHE A 246 16.07 -7.04 -17.40
CA PHE A 246 15.21 -7.06 -18.58
C PHE A 246 14.65 -8.45 -18.87
N SER A 247 13.33 -8.59 -18.81
CA SER A 247 12.70 -9.91 -19.02
C SER A 247 11.19 -9.86 -19.32
N ILE A 248 10.61 -8.67 -19.52
CA ILE A 248 9.15 -8.58 -19.69
C ILE A 248 8.75 -8.39 -21.14
N SER A 249 7.85 -9.27 -21.61
CA SER A 249 7.17 -9.10 -22.88
C SER A 249 5.89 -8.28 -22.65
N LEU A 250 5.77 -7.15 -23.36
CA LEU A 250 4.55 -6.34 -23.40
C LEU A 250 3.43 -7.00 -24.23
N GLU A 251 3.59 -8.23 -24.71
CA GLU A 251 2.52 -8.98 -25.39
C GLU A 251 1.51 -9.58 -24.41
N LYS A 252 1.86 -9.68 -23.12
CA LYS A 252 0.98 -10.21 -22.07
C LYS A 252 0.06 -9.10 -21.55
N VAL A 253 -1.26 -9.34 -21.60
CA VAL A 253 -2.29 -8.40 -21.13
C VAL A 253 -2.00 -7.83 -19.73
N PRO A 254 -1.63 -8.64 -18.70
CA PRO A 254 -1.32 -8.09 -17.37
C PRO A 254 -0.19 -7.06 -17.38
N ASN A 255 0.81 -7.23 -18.24
CA ASN A 255 1.93 -6.29 -18.35
C ASN A 255 1.53 -5.00 -19.04
N ILE A 256 0.60 -5.07 -20.01
CA ILE A 256 0.02 -3.88 -20.65
C ILE A 256 -0.83 -3.10 -19.64
N LEU A 257 -1.69 -3.79 -18.88
CA LEU A 257 -2.51 -3.16 -17.85
C LEU A 257 -1.64 -2.47 -16.80
N PHE A 258 -0.56 -3.13 -16.36
CA PHE A 258 0.37 -2.53 -15.40
C PHE A 258 1.17 -1.36 -15.98
N TYR A 259 1.57 -1.42 -17.26
CA TYR A 259 2.15 -0.25 -17.95
C TYR A 259 1.16 0.91 -17.87
N ARG A 260 -0.09 0.71 -18.32
CA ARG A 260 -1.13 1.75 -18.27
C ARG A 260 -1.30 2.31 -16.87
N GLU A 261 -1.45 1.45 -15.86
CA GLU A 261 -1.56 1.84 -14.44
C GLU A 261 -0.44 2.81 -14.03
N ILE A 262 0.82 2.48 -14.30
CA ILE A 262 1.96 3.34 -13.96
C ILE A 262 1.88 4.70 -14.68
N VAL A 263 1.56 4.69 -15.98
CA VAL A 263 1.51 5.94 -16.76
C VAL A 263 0.37 6.84 -16.30
N THR A 264 -0.80 6.27 -16.08
CA THR A 264 -1.98 7.00 -15.61
C THR A 264 -1.68 7.63 -14.26
N ASN A 265 -1.12 6.88 -13.30
CA ASN A 265 -0.69 7.41 -12.00
C ASN A 265 0.35 8.56 -12.14
N VAL A 266 1.30 8.46 -13.06
CA VAL A 266 2.30 9.52 -13.31
C VAL A 266 1.62 10.80 -13.83
N LEU A 267 0.71 10.67 -14.80
CA LEU A 267 -0.02 11.80 -15.36
C LEU A 267 -0.99 12.41 -14.35
N GLU A 268 -1.69 11.59 -13.58
CA GLU A 268 -2.59 12.03 -12.52
C GLU A 268 -1.88 12.87 -11.46
N ASN A 269 -0.76 12.39 -10.93
CA ASN A 269 0.02 13.15 -9.95
C ASN A 269 0.46 14.50 -10.53
N TYR A 270 1.00 14.50 -11.75
CA TYR A 270 1.42 15.72 -12.42
C TYR A 270 0.27 16.72 -12.65
N LEU A 271 -0.91 16.22 -13.05
CA LEU A 271 -2.08 17.05 -13.32
C LEU A 271 -2.72 17.54 -12.02
N SER A 272 -2.85 16.69 -11.01
CA SER A 272 -3.31 17.04 -9.67
C SER A 272 -2.44 18.14 -9.06
N ASP A 273 -1.11 18.04 -9.16
CA ASP A 273 -0.21 19.10 -8.70
C ASP A 273 -0.40 20.39 -9.51
N SER A 274 -0.57 20.26 -10.83
CA SER A 274 -0.70 21.42 -11.72
C SER A 274 -2.02 22.17 -11.58
N PHE A 275 -3.07 21.49 -11.15
CA PHE A 275 -4.44 22.00 -11.05
C PHE A 275 -5.05 21.77 -9.66
N SER A 276 -4.21 21.72 -8.61
CA SER A 276 -4.62 21.43 -7.22
C SER A 276 -5.68 22.38 -6.65
N LEU A 277 -5.83 23.58 -7.23
CA LEU A 277 -6.87 24.56 -6.89
C LEU A 277 -8.25 24.25 -7.51
N LEU A 278 -8.31 23.32 -8.44
CA LEU A 278 -9.48 22.99 -9.28
C LEU A 278 -9.94 21.54 -9.11
N ILE A 279 -9.03 20.66 -8.69
CA ILE A 279 -9.24 19.23 -8.62
C ILE A 279 -9.42 18.84 -7.15
N GLU A 280 -10.67 18.72 -6.71
CA GLU A 280 -10.98 17.67 -5.73
C GLU A 280 -10.90 16.33 -6.47
N LYS A 281 -10.35 15.28 -5.85
CA LYS A 281 -10.17 13.98 -6.50
C LYS A 281 -11.52 13.47 -7.05
N ASP A 282 -11.73 13.60 -8.36
CA ASP A 282 -12.96 13.23 -9.05
C ASP A 282 -12.64 12.22 -10.15
N ASP A 283 -13.38 11.10 -10.16
CA ASP A 283 -13.25 9.95 -11.07
C ASP A 283 -13.36 10.30 -12.57
N SER A 284 -14.01 11.43 -12.90
CA SER A 284 -14.14 11.92 -14.28
C SER A 284 -12.78 12.28 -14.91
N PHE A 285 -11.84 12.77 -14.11
CA PHE A 285 -10.51 13.13 -14.57
C PHE A 285 -9.65 11.90 -14.89
N PHE A 286 -9.77 10.85 -14.08
CA PHE A 286 -9.11 9.55 -14.27
C PHE A 286 -9.60 8.86 -15.54
N SER A 287 -10.91 8.93 -15.79
CA SER A 287 -11.51 8.39 -17.00
C SER A 287 -10.97 9.09 -18.25
N ALA A 288 -10.83 10.42 -18.21
CA ALA A 288 -10.30 11.21 -19.33
C ALA A 288 -8.84 10.86 -19.67
N VAL A 289 -7.97 10.72 -18.67
CA VAL A 289 -6.56 10.34 -18.89
C VAL A 289 -6.47 8.99 -19.60
N ASN A 290 -7.25 7.99 -19.17
CA ASN A 290 -7.26 6.69 -19.81
C ASN A 290 -7.73 6.74 -21.27
N ILE A 291 -8.72 7.58 -21.59
CA ILE A 291 -9.18 7.82 -22.96
C ILE A 291 -8.09 8.49 -23.78
N TRP A 292 -7.45 9.55 -23.28
CA TRP A 292 -6.40 10.24 -24.01
C TRP A 292 -5.21 9.33 -24.32
N LEU A 293 -4.86 8.41 -23.42
CA LEU A 293 -3.78 7.45 -23.63
C LEU A 293 -4.05 6.43 -24.74
N GLU A 294 -5.27 6.36 -25.29
CA GLU A 294 -5.56 5.55 -26.47
C GLU A 294 -4.93 6.14 -27.74
N ASP A 295 -4.90 7.47 -27.86
CA ASP A 295 -4.53 8.20 -29.08
C ASP A 295 -3.31 9.12 -28.92
N TYR A 296 -2.93 9.44 -27.69
CA TYR A 296 -1.91 10.43 -27.37
C TYR A 296 -0.83 9.88 -26.46
N THR A 297 0.41 10.31 -26.70
CA THR A 297 1.53 9.99 -25.80
C THR A 297 1.42 10.78 -24.50
N PRO A 298 1.98 10.29 -23.38
CA PRO A 298 2.03 11.03 -22.12
C PRO A 298 2.60 12.44 -22.27
N ARG A 299 3.60 12.60 -23.16
CA ARG A 299 4.19 13.89 -23.51
C ARG A 299 3.22 14.87 -24.16
N GLU A 300 2.36 14.39 -25.04
CA GLU A 300 1.37 15.25 -25.71
C GLU A 300 0.30 15.71 -24.73
N ILE A 301 -0.19 14.81 -23.86
CA ILE A 301 -1.13 15.12 -22.78
C ILE A 301 -0.56 16.19 -21.86
N GLN A 302 0.67 15.97 -21.38
CA GLN A 302 1.36 16.93 -20.55
C GLN A 302 1.51 18.30 -21.22
N LYS A 303 1.91 18.35 -22.50
CA LYS A 303 2.05 19.62 -23.22
C LYS A 303 0.73 20.36 -23.36
N ALA A 304 -0.36 19.64 -23.61
CA ALA A 304 -1.69 20.23 -23.67
C ALA A 304 -2.08 20.83 -22.30
N ALA A 305 -1.79 20.12 -21.20
CA ALA A 305 -1.99 20.60 -19.85
C ALA A 305 -1.11 21.82 -19.50
N ASP A 306 0.20 21.79 -19.81
CA ASP A 306 1.12 22.93 -19.63
C ASP A 306 0.64 24.16 -20.42
N SER A 307 0.18 23.96 -21.66
CA SER A 307 -0.37 25.03 -22.49
C SER A 307 -1.62 25.65 -21.85
N PHE A 308 -2.51 24.83 -21.28
CA PHE A 308 -3.67 25.32 -20.55
C PHE A 308 -3.29 26.05 -19.27
N LYS A 309 -2.31 25.55 -18.51
CA LYS A 309 -1.80 26.18 -17.28
C LYS A 309 -1.26 27.60 -17.52
N LEU A 310 -0.66 27.85 -18.69
CA LEU A 310 -0.21 29.18 -19.09
C LEU A 310 -1.37 30.16 -19.39
N ASP A 311 -2.56 29.64 -19.67
CA ASP A 311 -3.79 30.41 -19.87
C ASP A 311 -4.50 30.68 -18.52
N PHE A 312 -3.79 31.35 -17.63
CA PHE A 312 -4.19 31.55 -16.23
C PHE A 312 -5.60 32.14 -16.08
N PHE A 313 -5.98 33.09 -16.95
CA PHE A 313 -7.31 33.72 -16.90
C PHE A 313 -8.43 32.73 -17.25
N LYS A 314 -8.23 31.90 -18.28
CA LYS A 314 -9.21 30.88 -18.65
C LYS A 314 -9.34 29.83 -17.56
N MET A 315 -8.21 29.41 -16.97
CA MET A 315 -8.17 28.49 -15.84
C MET A 315 -8.91 29.05 -14.60
N MET A 316 -8.68 30.31 -14.24
CA MET A 316 -9.38 30.96 -13.11
C MET A 316 -10.87 31.20 -13.37
N ASN A 317 -11.29 31.38 -14.62
CA ASN A 317 -12.70 31.48 -14.97
C ASN A 317 -13.41 30.13 -14.84
N LEU A 318 -12.76 29.04 -15.26
CA LEU A 318 -13.27 27.68 -15.07
C LEU A 318 -13.36 27.31 -13.57
N ALA A 319 -12.38 27.76 -12.76
CA ALA A 319 -12.41 27.60 -11.30
C ALA A 319 -13.66 28.17 -10.61
N LYS A 320 -14.21 29.24 -11.20
CA LYS A 320 -15.37 29.96 -10.65
C LYS A 320 -16.70 29.50 -11.24
N SER A 321 -16.65 28.62 -12.24
CA SER A 321 -17.83 28.10 -12.94
C SER A 321 -18.29 26.78 -12.33
N GLU A 322 -19.59 26.48 -12.43
CA GLU A 322 -20.15 25.19 -11.99
C GLU A 322 -19.57 23.99 -12.76
N SER A 323 -18.91 24.22 -13.90
CA SER A 323 -18.30 23.15 -14.70
C SER A 323 -16.94 22.66 -14.18
N GLY A 324 -16.32 23.34 -13.21
CA GLY A 324 -15.15 22.89 -12.44
C GLY A 324 -14.15 22.02 -13.23
N ILE A 325 -14.06 20.74 -12.86
CA ILE A 325 -13.13 19.74 -13.42
C ILE A 325 -13.46 19.32 -14.85
N ILE A 326 -14.75 19.26 -15.22
CA ILE A 326 -15.20 18.91 -16.57
C ILE A 326 -14.68 19.95 -17.56
N GLY A 327 -14.73 21.23 -17.19
CA GLY A 327 -14.18 22.32 -18.01
C GLY A 327 -12.67 22.21 -18.21
N VAL A 328 -11.92 21.69 -17.23
CA VAL A 328 -10.48 21.42 -17.37
C VAL A 328 -10.23 20.26 -18.34
N VAL A 329 -10.98 19.17 -18.21
CA VAL A 329 -10.91 18.00 -19.10
C VAL A 329 -11.21 18.39 -20.54
N ASP A 330 -12.29 19.14 -20.78
CA ASP A 330 -12.68 19.61 -22.11
C ASP A 330 -11.60 20.49 -22.73
N GLU A 331 -11.01 21.39 -21.94
CA GLU A 331 -9.98 22.30 -22.43
C GLU A 331 -8.67 21.58 -22.80
N ILE A 332 -8.24 20.60 -22.00
CA ILE A 332 -7.08 19.76 -22.32
C ILE A 332 -7.37 18.94 -23.58
N THR A 333 -8.57 18.36 -23.69
CA THR A 333 -9.01 17.60 -24.88
C THR A 333 -8.98 18.48 -26.14
N ASN A 334 -9.49 19.71 -26.07
CA ASN A 334 -9.46 20.65 -27.18
C ASN A 334 -8.02 20.97 -27.61
N ARG A 335 -7.10 21.12 -26.66
CA ARG A 335 -5.68 21.39 -26.96
C ARG A 335 -4.97 20.18 -27.53
N LEU A 336 -5.32 18.96 -27.11
CA LEU A 336 -4.84 17.71 -27.70
C LEU A 336 -5.27 17.55 -29.17
N ALA A 337 -6.43 18.08 -29.54
CA ALA A 337 -6.90 18.07 -30.93
C ALA A 337 -6.11 19.03 -31.85
N LEU A 338 -5.35 19.99 -31.30
CA LEU A 338 -4.60 20.96 -32.10
C LEU A 338 -3.36 20.32 -32.77
N PRO A 339 -3.05 20.69 -34.04
CA PRO A 339 -1.88 20.17 -34.75
C PRO A 339 -0.54 20.44 -34.05
N GLU A 340 -0.48 21.47 -33.20
CA GLU A 340 0.70 21.89 -32.44
C GLU A 340 1.04 20.91 -31.31
N ALA A 341 0.03 20.26 -30.71
CA ALA A 341 0.23 19.19 -29.74
C ALA A 341 0.94 17.99 -30.39
N LYS A 342 0.53 17.61 -31.61
CA LYS A 342 1.12 16.52 -32.41
C LYS A 342 2.51 16.84 -32.99
N LYS A 343 2.89 18.11 -33.04
CA LYS A 343 4.23 18.58 -33.48
C LYS A 343 5.24 18.62 -32.34
N ALA A 344 5.05 17.81 -31.30
CA ALA A 344 6.02 17.67 -30.23
C ALA A 344 7.39 17.26 -30.80
N LYS A 345 8.30 18.23 -30.99
CA LYS A 345 9.70 17.92 -31.34
C LYS A 345 10.24 16.90 -30.32
N LYS A 346 10.95 15.89 -30.82
CA LYS A 346 11.96 15.13 -30.06
C LYS A 346 12.96 16.15 -29.53
N ILE A 347 12.70 16.70 -28.36
CA ILE A 347 13.67 17.50 -27.63
C ILE A 347 14.58 16.46 -26.97
N ASN A 348 15.90 16.66 -27.04
CA ASN A 348 16.85 15.86 -26.28
C ASN A 348 16.35 15.66 -24.85
N ASN A 349 16.62 14.47 -24.30
CA ASN A 349 16.19 13.94 -22.99
C ASN A 349 16.44 14.85 -21.76
N ASP A 350 16.88 16.10 -21.93
CA ASP A 350 17.41 16.98 -20.90
C ASP A 350 16.38 17.93 -20.25
N LEU A 351 15.12 17.92 -20.68
CA LEU A 351 14.11 18.86 -20.15
C LEU A 351 12.93 18.24 -19.39
N TYR A 352 12.95 16.93 -19.17
CA TYR A 352 12.23 16.33 -18.06
C TYR A 352 13.26 15.67 -17.18
N ASP A 353 13.60 16.37 -16.10
CA ASP A 353 14.42 15.79 -15.07
C ASP A 353 13.68 14.54 -14.55
N ILE A 354 14.14 13.36 -14.93
CA ILE A 354 13.62 12.07 -14.47
C ILE A 354 13.53 12.06 -12.93
N ARG A 355 14.36 12.89 -12.25
CA ARG A 355 14.35 13.14 -10.81
C ARG A 355 13.09 13.85 -10.25
N LYS A 356 12.22 14.45 -11.09
CA LYS A 356 10.97 15.12 -10.64
C LYS A 356 9.71 14.24 -10.74
N LEU A 357 9.78 13.15 -11.49
CA LEU A 357 8.71 12.14 -11.62
C LEU A 357 9.11 10.81 -10.91
N ASP A 358 10.11 10.87 -10.04
CA ASP A 358 10.87 9.73 -9.52
C ASP A 358 10.10 9.03 -8.39
N ASN A 359 8.99 8.36 -8.72
CA ASN A 359 8.53 7.26 -7.88
C ASN A 359 9.32 5.99 -8.26
N GLY A 360 9.75 5.22 -7.26
CA GLY A 360 10.60 4.05 -7.48
C GLY A 360 10.00 3.04 -8.46
N LEU A 361 8.66 2.93 -8.51
CA LEU A 361 7.93 2.06 -9.44
C LEU A 361 8.19 2.40 -10.90
N THR A 362 7.99 3.66 -11.28
CA THR A 362 8.18 4.15 -12.66
C THR A 362 9.62 3.96 -13.09
N ARG A 363 10.56 4.31 -12.21
CA ARG A 363 12.00 4.13 -12.47
C ARG A 363 12.31 2.66 -12.73
N VAL A 364 11.92 1.75 -11.84
CA VAL A 364 12.22 0.33 -11.99
C VAL A 364 11.58 -0.24 -13.26
N PHE A 365 10.29 0.01 -13.47
CA PHE A 365 9.56 -0.58 -14.59
C PHE A 365 10.13 -0.17 -15.94
N PHE A 366 10.32 1.13 -16.18
CA PHE A 366 10.75 1.62 -17.49
C PHE A 366 12.26 1.47 -17.72
N THR A 367 13.09 1.67 -16.70
CA THR A 367 14.55 1.68 -16.89
C THR A 367 15.22 0.34 -16.66
N GLN A 368 14.64 -0.56 -15.85
CA GLN A 368 15.28 -1.83 -15.46
C GLN A 368 14.58 -3.04 -16.07
N LEU A 369 13.26 -3.00 -16.23
CA LEU A 369 12.51 -4.12 -16.80
C LEU A 369 12.16 -3.97 -18.28
N LEU A 370 11.70 -2.79 -18.72
CA LEU A 370 11.33 -2.53 -20.13
C LEU A 370 12.48 -2.07 -21.03
N ASP A 371 13.55 -1.51 -20.46
CA ASP A 371 14.60 -0.81 -21.21
C ASP A 371 14.07 0.31 -22.13
N MET A 372 13.10 1.08 -21.63
CA MET A 372 12.42 2.09 -22.40
C MET A 372 12.57 3.47 -21.77
N PRO A 373 13.77 4.08 -21.78
CA PRO A 373 14.00 5.39 -21.18
C PRO A 373 13.21 6.53 -21.85
N ASP A 374 12.74 6.34 -23.09
CA ASP A 374 11.95 7.30 -23.85
C ASP A 374 10.43 7.03 -23.80
N TRP A 375 9.96 6.19 -22.85
CA TRP A 375 8.56 5.75 -22.73
C TRP A 375 7.54 6.88 -22.75
N PHE A 376 7.89 8.05 -22.20
CA PHE A 376 7.00 9.21 -22.12
C PHE A 376 6.63 9.80 -23.49
N ASN A 377 7.45 9.53 -24.52
CA ASN A 377 7.23 9.96 -25.90
C ASN A 377 6.64 8.84 -26.79
N LYS A 378 6.23 7.71 -26.20
CA LYS A 378 5.66 6.57 -26.91
C LYS A 378 4.19 6.42 -26.55
N LEU A 379 3.42 5.88 -27.50
CA LEU A 379 2.04 5.52 -27.24
C LEU A 379 2.01 4.37 -26.24
N VAL A 380 1.10 4.47 -25.27
CA VAL A 380 0.91 3.41 -24.29
C VAL A 380 0.15 2.28 -24.98
N PRO A 381 0.61 1.03 -24.88
CA PRO A 381 -0.11 -0.09 -25.47
C PRO A 381 -1.55 -0.15 -24.91
N ASN A 382 -2.51 -0.33 -25.80
CA ASN A 382 -3.86 -0.71 -25.40
C ASN A 382 -3.86 -2.23 -25.22
N PRO A 383 -4.51 -2.77 -24.17
CA PRO A 383 -4.75 -4.20 -24.12
C PRO A 383 -5.51 -4.59 -25.40
N PRO A 384 -5.20 -5.74 -26.03
CA PRO A 384 -5.98 -6.21 -27.18
C PRO A 384 -7.46 -6.16 -26.79
N GLU A 385 -8.29 -5.59 -27.66
CA GLU A 385 -9.74 -5.42 -27.47
C GLU A 385 -10.36 -6.76 -27.05
N SER A 386 -10.41 -6.99 -25.75
CA SER A 386 -11.29 -7.96 -25.11
C SER A 386 -12.52 -7.14 -24.73
N ALA A 387 -13.70 -7.69 -25.01
CA ALA A 387 -14.95 -7.01 -24.74
C ALA A 387 -14.94 -6.46 -23.31
N LYS A 388 -15.26 -5.16 -23.16
CA LYS A 388 -15.43 -4.53 -21.85
C LYS A 388 -16.39 -5.39 -21.03
N ARG A 389 -15.94 -6.01 -19.94
CA ARG A 389 -16.80 -6.76 -19.00
C ARG A 389 -17.04 -5.92 -17.76
N MET A 390 -18.31 -5.79 -17.40
CA MET A 390 -18.81 -4.91 -16.33
C MET A 390 -19.11 -5.71 -15.05
N PRO A 391 -19.17 -5.06 -13.87
CA PRO A 391 -19.31 -5.75 -12.59
C PRO A 391 -20.71 -6.39 -12.37
N PRO A 392 -20.81 -7.44 -11.53
CA PRO A 392 -22.01 -8.29 -11.43
C PRO A 392 -23.25 -7.69 -10.73
N PHE A 393 -23.17 -6.50 -10.14
CA PHE A 393 -24.24 -5.93 -9.30
C PHE A 393 -25.30 -5.12 -10.06
N MET A 394 -25.25 -5.09 -11.39
CA MET A 394 -26.18 -4.33 -12.23
C MET A 394 -27.09 -5.26 -13.05
N LEU A 395 -28.05 -5.91 -12.39
CA LEU A 395 -29.04 -6.76 -13.06
C LEU A 395 -29.84 -6.02 -14.14
N ASP A 396 -30.09 -4.72 -13.94
CA ASP A 396 -30.80 -3.86 -14.89
C ASP A 396 -29.96 -3.52 -16.13
N MET A 397 -28.61 -3.52 -16.04
CA MET A 397 -27.74 -3.33 -17.21
C MET A 397 -27.39 -4.62 -17.96
N LEU A 398 -27.62 -5.81 -17.37
CA LEU A 398 -27.54 -7.09 -18.09
C LEU A 398 -28.56 -7.14 -19.25
N LEU A 399 -29.63 -6.32 -19.17
CA LEU A 399 -30.62 -6.17 -20.24
C LEU A 399 -30.18 -5.21 -21.35
N ASP A 400 -29.32 -4.23 -21.06
CA ASP A 400 -28.90 -3.19 -22.00
C ASP A 400 -27.80 -3.66 -22.98
N ASN A 401 -27.00 -4.66 -22.59
CA ASN A 401 -25.95 -5.25 -23.44
C ASN A 401 -26.43 -6.44 -24.28
N ILE A 402 -27.73 -6.73 -24.31
CA ILE A 402 -28.28 -7.82 -25.10
C ILE A 402 -28.30 -7.41 -26.57
N GLU A 403 -27.49 -8.09 -27.40
CA GLU A 403 -27.59 -7.98 -28.83
C GLU A 403 -28.91 -8.57 -29.33
N THR A 404 -29.73 -7.71 -29.92
CA THR A 404 -31.04 -8.05 -30.50
C THR A 404 -31.09 -7.80 -32.01
N ASP A 405 -30.09 -7.14 -32.60
CA ASP A 405 -30.08 -6.80 -34.02
C ASP A 405 -29.82 -8.03 -34.91
N LEU A 406 -30.91 -8.67 -35.34
CA LEU A 406 -30.88 -9.84 -36.21
C LEU A 406 -30.18 -9.60 -37.55
N THR A 407 -29.96 -8.36 -37.98
CA THR A 407 -29.26 -8.07 -39.25
C THR A 407 -27.79 -8.51 -39.20
N LYS A 408 -27.19 -8.54 -38.00
CA LYS A 408 -25.78 -8.93 -37.77
C LYS A 408 -25.52 -10.42 -38.00
N ILE A 409 -26.55 -11.28 -37.94
CA ILE A 409 -26.43 -12.73 -38.13
C ILE A 409 -25.70 -13.07 -39.44
N ASN A 410 -26.01 -12.36 -40.53
CA ASN A 410 -25.40 -12.63 -41.83
C ASN A 410 -23.89 -12.37 -41.84
N GLY A 411 -23.42 -11.38 -41.08
CA GLY A 411 -22.00 -11.10 -40.89
C GLY A 411 -21.32 -12.19 -40.07
N ILE A 412 -21.93 -12.59 -38.96
CA ILE A 412 -21.40 -13.62 -38.05
C ILE A 412 -21.19 -14.96 -38.76
N ILE A 413 -22.15 -15.39 -39.58
CA ILE A 413 -22.10 -16.70 -40.23
C ILE A 413 -21.32 -16.72 -41.55
N LYS A 414 -20.73 -15.59 -41.98
CA LYS A 414 -20.16 -15.46 -43.33
C LYS A 414 -19.05 -16.48 -43.63
N ASN A 415 -18.23 -16.80 -42.61
CA ASN A 415 -17.04 -17.65 -42.75
C ASN A 415 -17.05 -18.87 -41.81
N VAL A 416 -18.20 -19.22 -41.23
CA VAL A 416 -18.32 -20.35 -40.29
C VAL A 416 -18.19 -21.67 -41.07
N GLN A 417 -17.31 -22.55 -40.61
CA GLN A 417 -17.12 -23.88 -41.21
C GLN A 417 -18.03 -24.94 -40.60
N SER A 418 -18.17 -24.90 -39.28
CA SER A 418 -19.08 -25.77 -38.53
C SER A 418 -19.58 -25.07 -37.29
N TYR A 419 -20.67 -25.57 -36.70
CA TYR A 419 -21.16 -25.10 -35.41
C TYR A 419 -21.55 -26.26 -34.50
N SER A 420 -21.61 -26.02 -33.20
CA SER A 420 -22.16 -26.97 -32.23
C SER A 420 -23.13 -26.25 -31.29
N ILE A 421 -24.17 -26.95 -30.86
CA ILE A 421 -25.13 -26.46 -29.86
C ILE A 421 -24.82 -27.16 -28.55
N THR A 422 -24.66 -26.37 -27.49
CA THR A 422 -24.24 -26.84 -26.16
C THR A 422 -25.14 -26.26 -25.09
N GLU A 423 -24.99 -26.72 -23.84
CA GLU A 423 -25.75 -26.19 -22.71
C GLU A 423 -25.45 -24.72 -22.39
N VAL A 424 -24.29 -24.23 -22.81
CA VAL A 424 -23.85 -22.85 -22.60
C VAL A 424 -24.23 -21.95 -23.77
N GLY A 425 -24.50 -22.49 -24.97
CA GLY A 425 -24.82 -21.69 -26.15
C GLY A 425 -24.37 -22.34 -27.46
N VAL A 426 -24.22 -21.53 -28.50
CA VAL A 426 -23.83 -21.99 -29.85
C VAL A 426 -22.38 -21.64 -30.13
N CYS A 427 -21.55 -22.66 -30.34
CA CYS A 427 -20.16 -22.49 -30.70
C CYS A 427 -20.00 -22.48 -32.23
N LEU A 428 -19.34 -21.46 -32.76
CA LEU A 428 -19.03 -21.30 -34.18
C LEU A 428 -17.54 -21.53 -34.41
N ASN A 429 -17.22 -22.48 -35.27
CA ASN A 429 -15.85 -22.85 -35.60
C ASN A 429 -15.44 -22.24 -36.94
N TYR A 430 -14.31 -21.54 -36.94
CA TYR A 430 -13.70 -20.95 -38.12
C TYR A 430 -12.34 -21.60 -38.37
N SER A 431 -11.84 -21.51 -39.61
CA SER A 431 -10.65 -22.26 -40.06
C SER A 431 -9.33 -21.92 -39.34
N LYS A 432 -9.23 -20.75 -38.70
CA LYS A 432 -7.98 -20.23 -38.09
C LYS A 432 -8.19 -19.33 -36.86
N SER A 433 -9.38 -19.32 -36.26
CA SER A 433 -9.65 -18.51 -35.06
C SER A 433 -10.15 -19.37 -33.91
N LYS A 434 -10.10 -18.81 -32.70
CA LYS A 434 -10.76 -19.42 -31.54
C LYS A 434 -12.25 -19.66 -31.84
N THR A 435 -12.80 -20.69 -31.22
CA THR A 435 -14.23 -20.99 -31.31
C THR A 435 -15.02 -19.84 -30.71
N LYS A 436 -15.90 -19.23 -31.52
CA LYS A 436 -16.74 -18.13 -31.05
C LYS A 436 -17.98 -18.70 -30.37
N LEU A 437 -18.20 -18.33 -29.12
CA LEU A 437 -19.39 -18.72 -28.37
C LEU A 437 -20.44 -17.61 -28.47
N ILE A 438 -21.63 -17.98 -28.96
CA ILE A 438 -22.83 -17.15 -29.00
C ILE A 438 -23.72 -17.62 -27.86
N THR A 439 -23.80 -16.82 -26.81
CA THR A 439 -24.50 -17.13 -25.56
C THR A 439 -25.17 -15.87 -25.00
N ASP A 440 -26.14 -16.05 -24.11
CA ASP A 440 -26.54 -15.02 -23.17
C ASP A 440 -25.56 -14.95 -21.98
N GLU A 441 -25.60 -13.83 -21.26
CA GLU A 441 -24.67 -13.54 -20.17
C GLU A 441 -24.87 -14.44 -18.95
N LEU A 442 -26.13 -14.77 -18.63
CA LEU A 442 -26.46 -15.60 -17.47
C LEU A 442 -25.95 -17.03 -17.64
N SER A 443 -26.11 -17.60 -18.83
CA SER A 443 -25.59 -18.93 -19.18
C SER A 443 -24.05 -18.98 -19.10
N ALA A 444 -23.37 -17.93 -19.59
CA ALA A 444 -21.91 -17.82 -19.50
C ALA A 444 -21.41 -17.72 -18.05
N TYR A 445 -22.07 -16.91 -17.22
CA TYR A 445 -21.74 -16.76 -15.80
C TYR A 445 -21.89 -18.09 -15.04
N ARG A 446 -23.04 -18.77 -15.20
CA ARG A 446 -23.29 -20.06 -14.55
C ARG A 446 -22.23 -21.09 -14.90
N PHE A 447 -21.88 -21.16 -16.19
CA PHE A 447 -20.84 -22.06 -16.67
C PHE A 447 -19.47 -21.77 -16.02
N MET A 448 -19.10 -20.50 -15.85
CA MET A 448 -17.84 -20.12 -15.21
C MET A 448 -17.81 -20.43 -13.72
N LYS A 449 -18.94 -20.25 -13.03
CA LYS A 449 -19.11 -20.64 -11.62
C LYS A 449 -18.99 -22.15 -11.45
N GLU A 450 -19.63 -22.95 -12.32
CA GLU A 450 -19.53 -24.41 -12.31
C GLU A 450 -18.10 -24.93 -12.56
N LYS A 451 -17.31 -24.24 -13.40
CA LYS A 451 -15.91 -24.57 -13.64
C LYS A 451 -14.95 -24.08 -12.54
N GLY A 452 -15.47 -23.54 -11.44
CA GLY A 452 -14.69 -23.06 -10.29
C GLY A 452 -13.83 -21.85 -10.59
N LYS A 453 -14.18 -21.05 -11.61
CA LYS A 453 -13.46 -19.85 -12.02
C LYS A 453 -13.97 -18.57 -11.35
N ILE A 454 -15.05 -18.68 -10.57
CA ILE A 454 -15.63 -17.60 -9.78
C ILE A 454 -15.68 -18.14 -8.34
N ILE A 455 -14.80 -17.61 -7.47
CA ILE A 455 -14.70 -18.05 -6.07
C ILE A 455 -15.57 -17.15 -5.19
N ASN A 456 -15.63 -15.85 -5.51
CA ASN A 456 -16.56 -14.89 -4.92
C ASN A 456 -17.46 -14.24 -5.98
N ASP A 457 -18.70 -13.92 -5.60
CA ASP A 457 -19.68 -13.29 -6.51
C ASP A 457 -19.28 -11.87 -6.96
N ASN A 458 -18.24 -11.29 -6.36
CA ASN A 458 -17.66 -9.98 -6.72
C ASN A 458 -16.40 -10.09 -7.60
N GLU A 459 -15.95 -11.30 -7.95
CA GLU A 459 -14.74 -11.51 -8.74
C GLU A 459 -14.97 -11.34 -10.24
N TRP A 460 -13.95 -10.81 -10.91
CA TRP A 460 -13.89 -10.68 -12.36
C TRP A 460 -13.71 -12.05 -13.01
N TRP A 461 -14.44 -12.32 -14.10
CA TRP A 461 -14.40 -13.62 -14.78
C TRP A 461 -14.33 -13.50 -16.31
N SER A 462 -13.53 -14.38 -16.92
CA SER A 462 -13.38 -14.45 -18.37
C SER A 462 -13.65 -15.86 -18.90
N ILE A 463 -14.70 -16.01 -19.71
CA ILE A 463 -14.97 -17.29 -20.40
C ILE A 463 -13.90 -17.60 -21.46
N GLU A 464 -13.08 -16.61 -21.82
CA GLU A 464 -11.95 -16.80 -22.73
C GLU A 464 -10.82 -17.64 -22.12
N ASP A 465 -10.77 -17.72 -20.78
CA ASP A 465 -9.88 -18.63 -20.05
C ASP A 465 -10.18 -20.11 -20.37
N LEU A 466 -11.38 -20.40 -20.86
CA LEU A 466 -11.83 -21.72 -21.31
C LEU A 466 -11.68 -21.90 -22.83
N GLY A 467 -11.02 -20.97 -23.52
CA GLY A 467 -10.68 -21.07 -24.94
C GLY A 467 -11.75 -20.54 -25.90
N PHE A 468 -12.84 -19.97 -25.40
CA PHE A 468 -13.90 -19.36 -26.21
C PHE A 468 -13.59 -17.90 -26.55
N GLN A 469 -14.15 -17.42 -27.65
CA GLN A 469 -14.22 -15.99 -27.97
C GLN A 469 -15.68 -15.52 -27.83
N VAL A 470 -15.92 -14.43 -27.10
CA VAL A 470 -17.27 -13.86 -26.93
C VAL A 470 -17.22 -12.36 -27.22
N ASP A 471 -17.83 -11.95 -28.33
CA ASP A 471 -17.82 -10.55 -28.76
C ASP A 471 -18.99 -9.74 -28.17
N ASN A 472 -20.11 -10.41 -27.87
CA ASN A 472 -21.28 -9.82 -27.24
C ASN A 472 -22.13 -10.92 -26.56
N PHE A 473 -23.10 -10.52 -25.74
CA PHE A 473 -24.15 -11.41 -25.26
C PHE A 473 -25.41 -11.23 -26.10
N TYR A 474 -26.09 -12.34 -26.39
CA TYR A 474 -27.14 -12.37 -27.40
C TYR A 474 -28.47 -12.75 -26.79
N SER A 475 -29.55 -12.15 -27.29
CA SER A 475 -30.89 -12.56 -26.87
C SER A 475 -31.18 -14.00 -27.31
N LEU A 476 -32.06 -14.66 -26.58
CA LEU A 476 -32.56 -15.99 -26.97
C LEU A 476 -33.12 -15.98 -28.40
N GLU A 477 -33.85 -14.92 -28.79
CA GLU A 477 -34.36 -14.79 -30.14
C GLU A 477 -33.23 -14.76 -31.17
N PHE A 478 -32.18 -13.99 -30.91
CA PHE A 478 -31.00 -13.92 -31.77
C PHE A 478 -30.36 -15.30 -31.95
N ILE A 479 -30.12 -16.02 -30.86
CA ILE A 479 -29.50 -17.35 -30.86
C ILE A 479 -30.36 -18.34 -31.67
N LEU A 480 -31.68 -18.34 -31.46
CA LEU A 480 -32.60 -19.21 -32.20
C LEU A 480 -32.62 -18.89 -33.70
N LYS A 481 -32.60 -17.60 -34.07
CA LYS A 481 -32.54 -17.15 -35.47
C LYS A 481 -31.20 -17.51 -36.11
N LEU A 482 -30.10 -17.38 -35.37
CA LEU A 482 -28.76 -17.78 -35.79
C LEU A 482 -28.74 -19.28 -36.12
N ILE A 483 -29.19 -20.14 -35.21
CA ILE A 483 -29.27 -21.60 -35.43
C ILE A 483 -30.08 -21.92 -36.68
N LYS A 484 -31.26 -21.31 -36.82
CA LYS A 484 -32.10 -21.47 -38.01
C LYS A 484 -31.34 -21.08 -39.27
N LYS A 485 -30.53 -20.02 -39.23
CA LYS A 485 -29.82 -19.52 -40.41
C LYS A 485 -28.58 -20.32 -40.76
N LEU A 486 -27.87 -20.86 -39.77
CA LEU A 486 -26.78 -21.82 -39.94
C LEU A 486 -27.29 -23.08 -40.66
N ARG A 487 -28.41 -23.65 -40.19
CA ARG A 487 -29.08 -24.79 -40.82
C ARG A 487 -29.50 -24.50 -42.25
N GLN A 488 -30.11 -23.33 -42.50
CA GLN A 488 -30.51 -22.93 -43.86
C GLN A 488 -29.33 -22.77 -44.83
N LYS A 489 -28.15 -22.39 -44.34
CA LYS A 489 -26.94 -22.29 -45.16
C LYS A 489 -26.22 -23.64 -45.36
N GLY A 490 -26.69 -24.72 -44.74
CA GLY A 490 -26.06 -26.03 -44.82
C GLY A 490 -24.69 -26.10 -44.13
N ILE A 491 -24.45 -25.24 -43.14
CA ILE A 491 -23.22 -25.30 -42.33
C ILE A 491 -23.32 -26.54 -41.43
N SER A 492 -22.26 -27.34 -41.38
CA SER A 492 -22.27 -28.62 -40.64
C SER A 492 -22.39 -28.42 -39.13
N GLU A 493 -23.38 -29.08 -38.53
CA GLU A 493 -23.49 -29.22 -37.07
C GLU A 493 -22.57 -30.36 -36.60
N VAL A 494 -21.68 -30.09 -35.65
CA VAL A 494 -20.74 -31.06 -35.08
C VAL A 494 -21.00 -31.25 -33.60
N LEU A 495 -20.76 -32.46 -33.09
CA LEU A 495 -20.82 -32.73 -31.66
C LEU A 495 -19.55 -32.22 -30.99
N GLN A 496 -19.70 -31.28 -30.06
CA GLN A 496 -18.61 -30.76 -29.24
C GLN A 496 -18.96 -31.01 -27.78
N LYS A 497 -18.08 -31.69 -27.04
CA LYS A 497 -18.16 -31.81 -25.58
C LYS A 497 -17.45 -30.61 -24.97
N ILE A 498 -18.14 -29.88 -24.10
CA ILE A 498 -17.64 -28.76 -23.29
C ILE A 498 -17.40 -29.22 -21.83
#